data_AF-A0A5S3WUB7-F1
#
_entry.id   AF-A0A5S3WUB7-F1
#
_cell.length_a   1.000
_cell.length_b   1.000
_cell.length_c   1.000
_cell.angle_alpha   90.00
_cell.angle_beta   90.00
_cell.angle_gamma   90.00
#
_symmetry.space_group_name_H-M   'P 1'
#
loop_
_entity.id
_entity.type
_entity.pdbx_description
1 polymer ?
#
loop_
_entity_poly.entity_id
_entity_poly.type
_entity_poly.pdbx_seq_one_letter_code
_entity_poly.pdbx_strand_id
1 'polypeptide(L)'
;MFAKEIQATQIVRFAHADKVAHFGVFFVLAFFSHHAFRFRIWFHLMLLTFYGAGIEWMQDSLPYRQASWGDFIADVAGAISYFFAYWVYCRKTGKPYA
;
A
#
# COMPACT_ATOMS: atom_id res chain seq x y z
N MET A 1 -9.06 -30.46 -23.03
CA MET A 1 -8.04 -29.75 -23.84
C MET A 1 -8.43 -28.32 -24.25
N PHE A 2 -9.70 -27.88 -24.12
CA PHE A 2 -10.14 -26.52 -24.50
C PHE A 2 -10.08 -25.45 -23.40
N ALA A 3 -9.98 -25.83 -22.11
CA ALA A 3 -9.92 -24.86 -21.01
C ALA A 3 -8.53 -24.20 -20.83
N LYS A 4 -7.52 -24.65 -21.58
CA LYS A 4 -6.13 -24.16 -21.48
C LYS A 4 -5.84 -22.97 -22.42
N GLU A 5 -6.72 -22.71 -23.40
CA GLU A 5 -6.50 -21.66 -24.39
C GLU A 5 -6.98 -20.26 -23.95
N ILE A 6 -7.85 -20.16 -22.95
CA ILE A 6 -8.22 -18.87 -22.33
C ILE A 6 -7.14 -18.38 -21.34
N GLN A 7 -5.89 -18.85 -21.49
CA GLN A 7 -4.72 -18.29 -20.79
C GLN A 7 -3.89 -17.36 -21.69
N ALA A 8 -4.37 -17.08 -22.91
CA ALA A 8 -3.76 -16.18 -23.87
C ALA A 8 -4.18 -14.70 -23.70
N THR A 9 -4.58 -14.28 -22.50
CA THR A 9 -4.35 -12.89 -22.08
C THR A 9 -3.30 -12.95 -21.00
N GLN A 10 -2.04 -13.05 -21.42
CA GLN A 10 -0.91 -12.66 -20.59
C GLN A 10 -1.06 -11.16 -20.32
N ILE A 11 -1.98 -10.80 -19.41
CA ILE A 11 -2.08 -9.48 -18.82
C ILE A 11 -0.67 -9.18 -18.38
N VAL A 12 -0.04 -8.19 -19.00
CA VAL A 12 1.40 -8.00 -18.89
C VAL A 12 1.76 -7.94 -17.40
N ARG A 13 2.33 -9.03 -16.88
CA ARG A 13 2.72 -9.16 -15.47
C ARG A 13 3.99 -8.35 -15.29
N PHE A 14 3.85 -7.03 -15.34
CA PHE A 14 4.92 -6.13 -14.98
C PHE A 14 5.14 -6.27 -13.46
N ALA A 15 6.14 -7.06 -13.07
CA ALA A 15 6.56 -7.20 -11.68
C ALA A 15 6.84 -5.84 -11.00
N HIS A 16 7.12 -4.79 -11.78
CA HIS A 16 7.26 -3.42 -11.31
C HIS A 16 5.94 -2.67 -11.18
N ALA A 17 4.94 -2.93 -12.05
CA ALA A 17 3.64 -2.27 -11.96
C ALA A 17 2.90 -2.66 -10.68
N ASP A 18 3.11 -3.90 -10.25
CA ASP A 18 2.57 -4.42 -9.01
C ASP A 18 3.09 -3.66 -7.76
N LYS A 19 4.39 -3.35 -7.71
CA LYS A 19 4.98 -2.48 -6.65
C LYS A 19 4.44 -1.06 -6.69
N VAL A 20 4.23 -0.51 -7.88
CA VAL A 20 3.62 0.82 -8.06
C VAL A 20 2.16 0.81 -7.57
N ALA A 21 1.43 -0.28 -7.83
CA ALA A 21 0.07 -0.46 -7.32
C ALA A 21 0.06 -0.55 -5.80
N HIS A 22 0.94 -1.35 -5.19
CA HIS A 22 1.13 -1.44 -3.74
C HIS A 22 1.35 -0.06 -3.12
N PHE A 23 2.32 0.70 -3.65
CA PHE A 23 2.57 2.09 -3.23
C PHE A 23 1.32 2.98 -3.34
N GLY A 24 0.65 2.98 -4.49
CA GLY A 24 -0.52 3.84 -4.74
C GLY A 24 -1.72 3.50 -3.86
N VAL A 25 -1.99 2.21 -3.66
CA VAL A 25 -3.08 1.73 -2.81
C VAL A 25 -2.82 2.12 -1.36
N PHE A 26 -1.60 1.93 -0.85
CA PHE A 26 -1.27 2.31 0.53
C PHE A 26 -1.27 3.82 0.75
N PHE A 27 -0.90 4.62 -0.26
CA PHE A 27 -1.05 6.08 -0.20
C PHE A 27 -2.51 6.49 -0.02
N VAL A 28 -3.41 5.94 -0.84
CA VAL A 28 -4.86 6.23 -0.77
C VAL A 28 -5.45 5.69 0.54
N LEU A 29 -5.01 4.51 0.99
CA LEU A 29 -5.43 3.94 2.25
C LEU A 29 -4.99 4.80 3.44
N ALA A 30 -3.78 5.39 3.39
CA ALA A 30 -3.32 6.34 4.39
C ALA A 30 -4.17 7.61 4.42
N PHE A 31 -4.57 8.13 3.25
CA PHE A 31 -5.53 9.23 3.16
C PHE A 31 -6.85 8.91 3.84
N PHE A 32 -7.47 7.77 3.50
CA PHE A 32 -8.73 7.37 4.12
C PHE A 32 -8.58 7.11 5.60
N SER A 33 -7.51 6.43 6.03
CA SER A 33 -7.26 6.12 7.44
C SER A 33 -7.15 7.41 8.26
N HIS A 34 -6.34 8.37 7.80
CA HIS A 34 -6.17 9.67 8.45
C HIS A 34 -7.45 10.51 8.48
N HIS A 35 -8.32 10.40 7.46
CA HIS A 35 -9.58 11.16 7.44
C HIS A 35 -10.72 10.48 8.20
N ALA A 36 -10.74 9.15 8.21
CA ALA A 36 -11.76 8.35 8.90
C ALA A 36 -11.54 8.33 10.42
N PHE A 37 -10.29 8.32 10.87
CA PHE A 37 -9.95 8.21 12.29
C PHE A 37 -9.23 9.46 12.81
N ARG A 38 -9.68 9.97 13.97
CA ARG A 38 -9.11 11.15 14.64
C ARG A 38 -7.89 10.81 15.50
N PHE A 39 -7.12 9.78 15.14
CA PHE A 39 -5.96 9.31 15.93
C PHE A 39 -4.68 10.03 15.54
N ARG A 40 -3.62 9.84 16.34
CA ARG A 40 -2.27 10.40 16.06
C ARG A 40 -1.67 9.75 14.80
N ILE A 41 -0.86 10.49 14.05
CA ILE A 41 -0.18 10.01 12.83
C ILE A 41 0.59 8.69 13.05
N TRP A 42 1.30 8.55 14.19
CA TRP A 42 2.03 7.32 14.51
C TRP A 42 1.14 6.07 14.59
N PHE A 43 -0.11 6.21 15.04
CA PHE A 43 -1.05 5.10 15.09
C PHE A 43 -1.39 4.60 13.69
N HIS A 44 -1.61 5.53 12.76
CA HIS A 44 -1.89 5.20 11.36
C HIS A 44 -0.70 4.51 10.69
N LEU A 45 0.52 5.01 10.94
CA LEU A 45 1.74 4.38 10.43
C LEU A 45 1.90 2.96 10.96
N MET A 46 1.70 2.72 12.26
CA MET A 46 1.73 1.37 12.82
C MET A 46 0.64 0.48 12.21
N LEU A 47 -0.61 0.97 12.16
CA LEU A 47 -1.74 0.23 11.62
C LEU A 47 -1.49 -0.21 10.16
N LEU A 48 -1.06 0.72 9.30
CA LEU A 48 -0.78 0.44 7.90
C LEU A 48 0.42 -0.49 7.75
N THR A 49 1.46 -0.34 8.57
CA THR A 49 2.63 -1.24 8.53
C THR A 49 2.24 -2.67 8.91
N PHE A 50 1.47 -2.86 9.98
CA PHE A 50 0.97 -4.19 10.36
C PHE A 50 -0.01 -4.75 9.32
N TYR A 51 -0.82 -3.90 8.70
CA TYR A 51 -1.72 -4.30 7.62
C TYR A 51 -0.95 -4.81 6.40
N GLY A 52 0.10 -4.09 5.96
CA GLY A 52 0.99 -4.53 4.88
C GLY A 52 1.70 -5.84 5.18
N ALA A 53 2.26 -5.98 6.40
CA ALA A 53 2.87 -7.24 6.84
C ALA A 53 1.87 -8.41 6.85
N GLY A 54 0.62 -8.15 7.25
CA GLY A 54 -0.46 -9.14 7.22
C GLY A 54 -0.85 -9.53 5.79
N ILE A 55 -0.88 -8.58 4.85
CA ILE A 55 -1.10 -8.87 3.43
C ILE A 55 0.02 -9.73 2.89
N GLU A 56 1.29 -9.41 3.16
CA GLU A 56 2.42 -10.24 2.71
C GLU A 56 2.34 -11.66 3.27
N TRP A 57 2.04 -11.79 4.56
CA TRP A 57 1.89 -13.11 5.17
C TRP A 57 0.73 -13.91 4.54
N MET A 58 -0.40 -13.25 4.28
CA MET A 58 -1.51 -13.87 3.56
C MET A 58 -1.12 -14.24 2.12
N GLN A 59 -0.32 -13.41 1.44
CA GLN A 59 0.14 -13.65 0.07
C GLN A 59 1.00 -14.91 -0.03
N ASP A 60 1.82 -15.22 0.97
CA ASP A 60 2.62 -16.45 1.03
C ASP A 60 1.76 -17.73 1.00
N SER A 61 0.51 -17.63 1.44
CA SER A 61 -0.45 -18.75 1.43
C SER A 61 -1.14 -18.96 0.06
N LEU A 62 -0.93 -18.08 -0.92
CA LEU A 62 -1.59 -18.15 -2.23
C LEU A 62 -0.71 -18.90 -3.25
N PRO A 63 -1.23 -19.92 -3.96
CA PRO A 63 -0.42 -20.72 -4.89
C PRO A 63 0.07 -19.97 -6.14
N TYR A 64 -0.43 -18.76 -6.38
CA TYR A 64 -0.10 -17.93 -7.55
C TYR A 64 0.60 -16.61 -7.19
N ARG A 65 0.86 -16.35 -5.90
CA ARG A 65 1.51 -15.13 -5.40
C ARG A 65 2.51 -15.51 -4.32
N GLN A 66 3.66 -14.85 -4.31
CA GLN A 66 4.68 -15.05 -3.28
C GLN A 66 4.76 -13.77 -2.46
N ALA A 67 5.02 -13.90 -1.15
CA ALA A 67 5.42 -12.76 -0.35
C ALA A 67 6.75 -12.20 -0.89
N SER A 68 6.85 -10.88 -0.99
CA SER A 68 8.02 -10.22 -1.55
C SER A 68 8.28 -8.95 -0.78
N TRP A 69 9.39 -8.92 -0.03
CA TRP A 69 9.83 -7.74 0.74
C TRP A 69 9.76 -6.40 -0.03
N GLY A 70 9.85 -6.43 -1.37
CA GLY A 70 9.69 -5.23 -2.19
C GLY A 70 8.28 -4.64 -2.17
N ASP A 71 7.26 -5.46 -1.93
CA ASP A 71 5.85 -5.09 -1.88
C ASP A 71 5.54 -4.46 -0.51
N PHE A 72 6.03 -5.05 0.59
CA PHE A 72 5.98 -4.41 1.91
C PHE A 72 6.72 -3.07 1.96
N ILE A 73 7.90 -2.97 1.35
CA ILE A 73 8.61 -1.69 1.26
C ILE A 73 7.78 -0.68 0.46
N ALA A 74 7.12 -1.11 -0.63
CA ALA A 74 6.24 -0.25 -1.41
C ALA A 74 5.02 0.22 -0.60
N ASP A 75 4.42 -0.66 0.19
CA ASP A 75 3.30 -0.37 1.09
C ASP A 75 3.67 0.68 2.14
N VAL A 76 4.79 0.45 2.84
CA VAL A 76 5.30 1.37 3.85
C VAL A 76 5.70 2.71 3.23
N ALA A 77 6.33 2.71 2.06
CA ALA A 77 6.69 3.93 1.34
C ALA A 77 5.44 4.72 0.89
N GLY A 78 4.39 4.02 0.45
CA GLY A 78 3.09 4.61 0.10
C GLY A 78 2.47 5.34 1.29
N ALA A 79 2.42 4.68 2.45
CA ALA A 79 1.90 5.28 3.67
C ALA A 79 2.73 6.49 4.14
N ILE A 80 4.07 6.36 4.20
CA ILE A 80 4.96 7.45 4.63
C ILE A 80 4.85 8.65 3.69
N SER A 81 4.81 8.43 2.38
CA SER A 81 4.75 9.53 1.40
C SER A 81 3.48 10.36 1.53
N TYR A 82 2.34 9.75 1.86
CA TYR A 82 1.11 10.48 2.20
C TYR A 82 1.29 11.37 3.43
N PHE A 83 1.79 10.82 4.54
CA PHE A 83 1.98 11.61 5.76
C PHE A 83 3.04 12.69 5.60
N PHE A 84 4.07 12.45 4.80
CA PHE A 84 5.06 13.45 4.44
C PHE A 84 4.42 14.59 3.63
N ALA A 85 3.62 14.28 2.61
CA ALA A 85 2.90 15.29 1.85
C ALA A 85 1.93 16.09 2.73
N TYR A 86 1.21 15.43 3.63
CA TYR A 86 0.34 16.07 4.60
C TYR A 86 1.11 16.98 5.56
N TRP A 87 2.28 16.53 6.03
CA TRP A 87 3.15 17.33 6.88
C TRP A 87 3.62 18.61 6.17
N VAL A 88 4.08 18.50 4.92
CA VAL A 88 4.45 19.67 4.09
C VAL A 88 3.27 20.62 3.93
N TYR A 89 2.07 20.09 3.70
CA TYR A 89 0.85 20.89 3.56
C TYR A 89 0.48 21.63 4.85
N CYS A 90 0.53 20.98 6.02
CA CYS A 90 0.29 21.61 7.31
C CYS A 90 1.33 22.70 7.61
N ARG A 91 2.62 22.47 7.29
CA ARG A 91 3.66 23.51 7.44
C ARG A 91 3.38 24.75 6.60
N LYS A 92 2.90 24.59 5.36
CA LYS A 92 2.59 25.72 4.48
C LYS A 92 1.32 26.47 4.90
N THR A 93 0.35 25.78 5.49
CA THR A 93 -0.96 26.35 5.84
C THR A 93 -1.06 26.80 7.31
N GLY A 94 -0.06 26.52 8.14
CA GLY A 94 -0.07 26.84 9.57
C GLY A 94 -1.08 26.03 10.39
N LYS A 95 -1.64 24.94 9.82
CA LYS A 95 -2.60 24.08 10.53
C LYS A 95 -1.87 23.22 11.58
N PRO A 96 -2.45 23.03 12.78
CA PRO A 96 -1.86 22.17 13.80
C PRO A 96 -1.86 20.70 13.32
N TYR A 97 -0.80 19.96 13.68
CA TYR A 97 -0.75 18.52 13.48
C TYR A 97 -1.80 17.87 14.39
N ALA A 98 -2.83 17.29 13.78
CA ALA A 98 -3.82 16.47 14.47
C ALA A 98 -3.28 15.05 14.70
#